data_AF-A0AAD7IET6-F1
#
_entry.id   AF-A0AAD7IET6-F1
#
_cell.length_a   1.000
_cell.length_b   1.000
_cell.length_c   1.000
_cell.angle_alpha   90.00
_cell.angle_beta   90.00
_cell.angle_gamma   90.00
#
_symmetry.space_group_name_H-M   'P 1'
#
loop_
_entity.id
_entity.type
_entity.pdbx_description
1 polymer ?
#
loop_
_entity_poly.entity_id
_entity_poly.type
_entity_poly.pdbx_seq_one_letter_code
_entity_poly.pdbx_strand_id
1 'polypeptide(L)'
;EKPLCPPKAAQWFIDAHAQMTRQDLGCHFDAVIEAWTRLEVASRYEQGPTNLPPKGRPAQVGAWIGTHRGKRGSDPKVTDPAAFAVAWKNWWDFLQPAWRVKDGDGKWSVTGGYGKDGTEWGNLYQWGVNGTLSLLAALYFWGVAVEGQGELETVWEAEVIDVAWMLEGMAAYYERFNRKF
;
A
#
# COMPACT_ATOMS: atom_id res chain seq x y z
N GLU A 1 -9.21 3.26 16.54
CA GLU A 1 -10.50 2.66 16.14
C GLU A 1 -10.29 2.05 14.76
N LYS A 2 -11.00 0.97 14.38
CA LYS A 2 -10.79 0.38 13.05
C LYS A 2 -11.11 1.40 11.95
N PRO A 3 -10.33 1.46 10.86
CA PRO A 3 -10.60 2.37 9.74
C PRO A 3 -12.03 2.18 9.22
N LEU A 4 -12.76 3.28 9.09
CA LEU A 4 -14.15 3.26 8.62
C LEU A 4 -14.20 3.45 7.11
N CYS A 5 -14.99 2.60 6.44
CA CYS A 5 -15.26 2.77 5.02
C CYS A 5 -16.15 4.01 4.77
N PRO A 6 -15.76 4.95 3.90
CA PRO A 6 -16.55 6.16 3.66
C PRO A 6 -17.94 5.88 3.08
N PRO A 7 -18.97 6.66 3.47
CA PRO A 7 -20.30 6.54 2.87
C PRO A 7 -20.25 6.93 1.38
N LYS A 8 -20.96 6.18 0.54
CA LYS A 8 -21.00 6.37 -0.94
C LYS A 8 -19.67 6.12 -1.67
N ALA A 9 -18.74 5.36 -1.08
CA ALA A 9 -17.54 4.93 -1.79
C ALA A 9 -17.88 4.08 -3.03
N ALA A 10 -17.00 4.07 -4.02
CA ALA A 10 -17.15 3.21 -5.19
C ALA A 10 -17.16 1.72 -4.78
N GLN A 11 -17.94 0.88 -5.47
CA GLN A 11 -18.11 -0.53 -5.07
C GLN A 11 -16.77 -1.28 -4.98
N TRP A 12 -15.83 -1.01 -5.89
CA TRP A 12 -14.51 -1.65 -5.86
C TRP A 12 -13.73 -1.31 -4.58
N PHE A 13 -13.89 -0.08 -4.07
CA PHE A 13 -13.24 0.39 -2.85
C PHE A 13 -13.89 -0.26 -1.64
N ILE A 14 -15.22 -0.36 -1.60
CA ILE A 14 -15.95 -1.05 -0.54
C ILE A 14 -15.49 -2.52 -0.43
N ASP A 15 -15.43 -3.21 -1.57
CA ASP A 15 -14.98 -4.61 -1.63
C ASP A 15 -13.53 -4.74 -1.10
N ALA A 16 -12.64 -3.86 -1.56
CA ALA A 16 -11.22 -3.86 -1.18
C ALA A 16 -11.03 -3.51 0.31
N HIS A 17 -11.68 -2.46 0.80
CA HIS A 17 -11.63 -2.06 2.20
C HIS A 17 -12.13 -3.18 3.09
N ALA A 18 -13.29 -3.76 2.78
CA ALA A 18 -13.82 -4.91 3.51
C ALA A 18 -12.83 -6.07 3.53
N GLN A 19 -12.14 -6.34 2.41
CA GLN A 19 -11.11 -7.38 2.32
C GLN A 19 -9.91 -7.10 3.23
N MET A 20 -9.36 -5.88 3.18
CA MET A 20 -8.15 -5.48 3.91
C MET A 20 -8.40 -5.37 5.43
N THR A 21 -9.63 -5.12 5.86
CA THR A 21 -9.99 -5.03 7.30
C THR A 21 -10.50 -6.34 7.92
N ARG A 22 -10.41 -7.48 7.20
CA ARG A 22 -10.91 -8.77 7.73
C ARG A 22 -10.11 -9.27 8.92
N GLN A 23 -8.79 -9.09 8.88
CA GLN A 23 -7.88 -9.41 9.98
C GLN A 23 -7.51 -8.12 10.69
N ASP A 24 -7.39 -8.18 12.01
CA ASP A 24 -6.80 -7.09 12.79
C ASP A 24 -5.28 -7.27 12.77
N LEU A 25 -4.58 -6.41 12.04
CA LEU A 25 -3.12 -6.42 11.90
C LEU A 25 -2.47 -5.27 12.70
N GLY A 26 -3.21 -4.66 13.62
CA GLY A 26 -2.71 -3.59 14.48
C GLY A 26 -2.72 -2.20 13.87
N CYS A 27 -2.44 -1.21 14.72
CA CYS A 27 -2.64 0.21 14.43
C CYS A 27 -1.77 0.76 13.29
N HIS A 28 -0.58 0.20 13.06
CA HIS A 28 0.27 0.61 11.96
C HIS A 28 -0.34 0.23 10.61
N PHE A 29 -0.96 -0.95 10.50
CA PHE A 29 -1.66 -1.34 9.29
C PHE A 29 -2.96 -0.56 9.11
N ASP A 30 -3.67 -0.27 10.20
CA ASP A 30 -4.83 0.64 10.18
C ASP A 30 -4.44 2.03 9.61
N ALA A 31 -3.28 2.57 9.99
CA ALA A 31 -2.78 3.83 9.45
C ALA A 31 -2.53 3.78 7.92
N VAL A 32 -2.10 2.64 7.37
CA VAL A 32 -1.99 2.43 5.91
C VAL A 32 -3.38 2.52 5.26
N ILE A 33 -4.38 1.85 5.85
CA ILE A 33 -5.75 1.85 5.32
C ILE A 33 -6.36 3.26 5.40
N GLU A 34 -6.13 4.00 6.48
CA GLU A 34 -6.61 5.38 6.64
C GLU A 34 -6.00 6.32 5.60
N ALA A 35 -4.68 6.29 5.44
CA ALA A 35 -3.97 7.10 4.45
C ALA A 35 -4.41 6.75 3.02
N TRP A 36 -4.54 5.46 2.70
CA TRP A 36 -5.09 5.00 1.43
C TRP A 36 -6.54 5.47 1.23
N THR A 37 -7.38 5.40 2.25
CA THR A 37 -8.77 5.86 2.19
C THR A 37 -8.83 7.34 1.84
N ARG A 38 -8.01 8.18 2.49
CA ARG A 38 -7.90 9.61 2.18
C ARG A 38 -7.43 9.87 0.76
N LEU A 39 -6.42 9.14 0.32
CA LEU A 39 -5.93 9.20 -1.06
C LEU A 39 -7.05 8.92 -2.07
N GLU A 40 -7.81 7.84 -1.88
CA GLU A 40 -8.88 7.45 -2.80
C GLU A 40 -10.10 8.37 -2.72
N VAL A 41 -10.42 8.90 -1.55
CA VAL A 41 -11.45 9.95 -1.40
C VAL A 41 -11.04 11.21 -2.16
N ALA A 42 -9.79 11.65 -1.99
CA ALA A 42 -9.24 12.81 -2.71
C ALA A 42 -9.17 12.60 -4.22
N SER A 43 -9.02 11.35 -4.67
CA SER A 43 -9.07 10.97 -6.08
C SER A 43 -10.50 10.75 -6.62
N ARG A 44 -11.53 10.86 -5.76
CA ARG A 44 -12.92 10.51 -6.08
C ARG A 44 -13.07 9.07 -6.59
N TYR A 45 -12.19 8.17 -6.14
CA TYR A 45 -12.11 6.78 -6.57
C TYR A 45 -11.88 6.60 -8.09
N GLU A 46 -11.37 7.64 -8.76
CA GLU A 46 -10.99 7.59 -10.17
C GLU A 46 -9.75 6.70 -10.37
N GLN A 47 -9.39 6.43 -11.62
CA GLN A 47 -8.14 5.72 -11.92
C GLN A 47 -6.99 6.71 -12.07
N GLY A 48 -5.83 6.32 -11.56
CA GLY A 48 -4.57 7.01 -11.84
C GLY A 48 -4.21 7.02 -13.32
N PRO A 49 -3.23 7.86 -13.70
CA PRO A 49 -2.80 7.98 -15.09
C PRO A 49 -2.18 6.70 -15.64
N THR A 50 -1.61 5.84 -14.79
CA THR A 50 -1.06 4.55 -15.19
C THR A 50 -1.32 3.48 -14.11
N ASN A 51 -0.69 2.32 -14.24
CA ASN A 51 -0.76 1.25 -13.25
C ASN A 51 0.57 1.20 -12.48
N LEU A 52 0.53 0.72 -11.23
CA LEU A 52 1.75 0.46 -10.48
C LEU A 52 2.62 -0.56 -11.24
N PRO A 53 3.91 -0.27 -11.51
CA PRO A 53 4.76 -1.18 -12.27
C PRO A 53 4.88 -2.57 -11.62
N PRO A 54 4.82 -3.67 -12.40
CA PRO A 54 4.87 -5.02 -11.86
C PRO A 54 6.30 -5.52 -11.57
N LYS A 55 7.34 -4.76 -11.95
CA LYS A 55 8.74 -5.18 -11.84
C LYS A 55 9.09 -5.46 -10.37
N GLY A 56 9.49 -6.69 -10.07
CA GLY A 56 9.87 -7.12 -8.71
C GLY A 56 8.69 -7.44 -7.79
N ARG A 57 7.44 -7.24 -8.23
CA ARG A 57 6.25 -7.49 -7.41
C ARG A 57 6.15 -8.95 -6.95
N PRO A 58 5.79 -9.23 -5.68
CA PRO A 58 5.53 -10.60 -5.22
C PRO A 58 4.50 -11.33 -6.10
N ALA A 59 4.78 -12.57 -6.46
CA ALA A 59 3.97 -13.35 -7.40
C ALA A 59 2.52 -13.52 -6.91
N GLN A 60 2.33 -13.65 -5.60
CA GLN A 60 1.05 -13.74 -4.91
C GLN A 60 0.15 -12.54 -5.22
N VAL A 61 0.71 -11.33 -5.27
CA VAL A 61 -0.03 -10.10 -5.60
C VAL A 61 -0.43 -10.11 -7.07
N GLY A 62 0.45 -10.58 -7.95
CA GLY A 62 0.14 -10.77 -9.38
C GLY A 62 -1.00 -11.77 -9.60
N ALA A 63 -0.96 -12.91 -8.90
CA ALA A 63 -2.01 -13.92 -8.94
C ALA A 63 -3.34 -13.37 -8.43
N TRP A 64 -3.32 -12.65 -7.30
CA TRP A 64 -4.51 -12.00 -6.73
C TRP A 64 -5.13 -10.97 -7.68
N ILE A 65 -4.32 -10.16 -8.36
CA ILE A 65 -4.82 -9.24 -9.40
C ILE A 65 -5.48 -10.04 -10.54
N GLY A 66 -4.84 -11.14 -10.99
CA GLY A 66 -5.37 -12.02 -12.04
C GLY A 66 -6.71 -12.68 -11.69
N THR A 67 -6.93 -13.01 -10.41
CA THR A 67 -8.22 -13.55 -9.92
C THR A 67 -9.26 -12.46 -9.64
N HIS A 68 -9.09 -11.27 -10.23
CA HIS A 68 -9.96 -10.12 -10.04
C HIS A 68 -10.04 -9.70 -8.57
N ARG A 69 -8.88 -9.70 -7.90
CA ARG A 69 -8.72 -9.24 -6.52
C ARG A 69 -9.57 -10.07 -5.55
N GLY A 70 -9.50 -11.39 -5.68
CA GLY A 70 -10.26 -12.32 -4.83
C GLY A 70 -11.73 -12.52 -5.24
N LYS A 71 -12.22 -11.88 -6.31
CA LYS A 71 -13.59 -12.16 -6.80
C LYS A 71 -13.75 -13.55 -7.42
N ARG A 72 -12.65 -14.16 -7.89
CA ARG A 72 -12.63 -15.50 -8.51
C ARG A 72 -11.87 -16.55 -7.70
N GLY A 73 -11.56 -16.29 -6.42
CA GLY A 73 -10.80 -17.21 -5.59
C GLY A 73 -10.50 -16.65 -4.20
N SER A 74 -9.78 -17.41 -3.39
CA SER A 74 -9.30 -16.93 -2.09
C SER A 74 -8.11 -15.99 -2.23
N ASP A 75 -7.83 -15.25 -1.17
CA ASP A 75 -6.55 -14.57 -0.99
C ASP A 75 -5.39 -15.56 -1.13
N PRO A 76 -4.26 -15.14 -1.72
CA PRO A 76 -3.09 -15.97 -1.82
C PRO A 76 -2.50 -16.23 -0.44
N LYS A 77 -2.08 -17.47 -0.20
CA LYS A 77 -1.33 -17.83 1.00
C LYS A 77 0.15 -17.51 0.80
N VAL A 78 0.76 -16.81 1.76
CA VAL A 78 2.22 -16.66 1.82
C VAL A 78 2.78 -17.81 2.64
N THR A 79 3.42 -18.78 1.98
CA THR A 79 3.98 -19.99 2.62
C THR A 79 5.42 -19.83 3.06
N ASP A 80 6.13 -18.87 2.48
CA ASP A 80 7.50 -18.51 2.84
C ASP A 80 7.55 -16.98 3.05
N PRO A 81 7.29 -16.51 4.29
CA PRO A 81 7.27 -15.10 4.60
C PRO A 81 8.62 -14.41 4.42
N ALA A 82 9.74 -15.14 4.60
CA ALA A 82 11.07 -14.59 4.42
C ALA A 82 11.37 -14.30 2.94
N ALA A 83 11.05 -15.24 2.05
CA ALA A 83 11.14 -15.01 0.60
C ALA A 83 10.18 -13.91 0.14
N PHE A 84 8.99 -13.82 0.75
CA PHE A 84 8.06 -12.73 0.48
C PHE A 84 8.63 -11.37 0.88
N ALA A 85 9.26 -11.26 2.05
CA ALA A 85 9.92 -10.03 2.51
C ALA A 85 10.99 -9.55 1.51
N VAL A 86 11.80 -10.45 0.96
CA VAL A 86 12.80 -10.12 -0.07
C VAL A 86 12.14 -9.62 -1.36
N ALA A 87 11.09 -10.29 -1.83
CA ALA A 87 10.35 -9.86 -3.02
C ALA A 87 9.66 -8.50 -2.81
N TRP A 88 9.04 -8.31 -1.65
CA TRP A 88 8.46 -7.04 -1.23
C TRP A 88 9.51 -5.92 -1.27
N LYS A 89 10.66 -6.12 -0.60
CA LYS A 89 11.73 -5.14 -0.55
C LYS A 89 12.22 -4.73 -1.94
N ASN A 90 12.43 -5.69 -2.84
CA ASN A 90 12.86 -5.41 -4.21
C ASN A 90 11.83 -4.57 -4.99
N TRP A 91 10.54 -4.86 -4.80
CA TRP A 91 9.47 -4.09 -5.43
C TRP A 91 9.39 -2.68 -4.83
N TRP A 92 9.38 -2.58 -3.50
CA TRP A 92 9.27 -1.32 -2.79
C TRP A 92 10.44 -0.39 -3.09
N ASP A 93 11.68 -0.92 -3.11
CA ASP A 93 12.88 -0.19 -3.51
C ASP A 93 12.78 0.35 -4.96
N PHE A 94 12.19 -0.42 -5.89
CA PHE A 94 11.98 0.02 -7.28
C PHE A 94 10.93 1.13 -7.42
N LEU A 95 9.94 1.15 -6.53
CA LEU A 95 8.88 2.14 -6.58
C LEU A 95 9.28 3.49 -5.98
N GLN A 96 10.33 3.52 -5.14
CA GLN A 96 10.67 4.72 -4.41
C GLN A 96 11.06 5.88 -5.32
N PRO A 97 10.58 7.09 -5.02
CA PRO A 97 10.98 8.27 -5.75
C PRO A 97 12.42 8.68 -5.44
N ALA A 98 13.05 9.38 -6.38
CA ALA A 98 14.48 9.71 -6.33
C ALA A 98 14.88 10.63 -5.15
N TRP A 99 13.93 11.35 -4.57
CA TRP A 99 14.20 12.22 -3.42
C TRP A 99 14.29 11.47 -2.09
N ARG A 100 13.83 10.21 -2.02
CA ARG A 100 13.97 9.42 -0.80
C ARG A 100 15.40 8.97 -0.64
N VAL A 101 15.84 8.97 0.62
CA VAL A 101 17.16 8.50 1.03
C VAL A 101 17.00 7.36 2.03
N LYS A 102 17.93 6.41 1.98
CA LYS A 102 18.05 5.37 3.00
C LYS A 102 18.90 5.87 4.17
N ASP A 103 18.58 5.41 5.37
CA ASP A 103 19.40 5.61 6.55
C ASP A 103 20.65 4.70 6.54
N GLY A 104 21.44 4.77 7.61
CA GLY A 104 22.66 3.96 7.77
C GLY A 104 22.42 2.45 7.79
N ASP A 105 21.19 2.01 8.08
CA ASP A 105 20.79 0.60 8.13
C ASP A 105 20.15 0.14 6.81
N GLY A 106 20.12 1.01 5.79
CA GLY A 106 19.54 0.71 4.48
C GLY A 106 18.01 0.71 4.46
N LYS A 107 17.36 1.23 5.49
CA LYS A 107 15.91 1.45 5.56
C LYS A 107 15.56 2.80 4.97
N TRP A 108 14.40 2.93 4.36
CA TRP A 108 13.99 4.23 3.84
C TRP A 108 13.69 5.20 4.99
N SER A 109 14.20 6.42 4.89
CA SER A 109 13.92 7.44 5.89
C SER A 109 12.44 7.82 5.87
N VAL A 110 11.83 7.81 7.05
CA VAL A 110 10.50 8.39 7.34
C VAL A 110 10.62 9.77 7.99
N THR A 111 11.81 10.38 7.93
CA THR A 111 12.07 11.72 8.45
C THR A 111 12.32 12.68 7.28
N GLY A 112 11.62 13.82 7.27
CA GLY A 112 11.74 14.82 6.21
C GLY A 112 10.39 15.30 5.69
N GLY A 113 10.43 16.11 4.62
CA GLY A 113 9.26 16.55 3.88
C GLY A 113 8.92 15.60 2.73
N TYR A 114 7.66 15.65 2.31
CA TYR A 114 7.18 14.92 1.14
C TYR A 114 7.56 15.58 -0.19
N GLY A 115 7.42 14.82 -1.27
CA GLY A 115 7.48 15.37 -2.62
C GLY A 115 6.52 16.56 -2.77
N LYS A 116 7.03 17.66 -3.30
CA LYS A 116 6.33 18.94 -3.44
C LYS A 116 5.46 18.98 -4.70
N ASP A 117 5.82 18.19 -5.71
CA ASP A 117 5.16 18.15 -7.02
C ASP A 117 4.80 16.71 -7.43
N GLY A 118 3.76 16.56 -8.26
CA GLY A 118 3.24 15.26 -8.72
C GLY A 118 4.29 14.38 -9.38
N THR A 119 5.19 14.99 -10.16
CA THR A 119 6.29 14.29 -10.84
C THR A 119 7.33 13.73 -9.88
N GLU A 120 7.48 14.32 -8.68
CA GLU A 120 8.43 13.87 -7.67
C GLU A 120 8.04 12.53 -7.07
N TRP A 121 6.76 12.14 -7.11
CA TRP A 121 6.29 10.83 -6.62
C TRP A 121 6.66 9.66 -7.55
N GLY A 122 7.11 9.94 -8.78
CA GLY A 122 7.58 8.93 -9.72
C GLY A 122 6.58 7.80 -9.94
N ASN A 123 7.01 6.56 -9.73
CA ASN A 123 6.19 5.36 -9.90
C ASN A 123 5.00 5.29 -8.94
N LEU A 124 5.06 5.99 -7.80
CA LEU A 124 4.00 6.02 -6.81
C LEU A 124 2.92 7.05 -7.12
N TYR A 125 3.04 7.87 -8.17
CA TYR A 125 2.01 8.84 -8.56
C TYR A 125 0.74 8.18 -9.14
N GLN A 126 0.10 7.29 -8.38
CA GLN A 126 -1.01 6.44 -8.80
C GLN A 126 -2.08 6.34 -7.71
N TRP A 127 -3.32 6.15 -8.15
CA TRP A 127 -4.50 5.94 -7.30
C TRP A 127 -5.49 5.03 -8.03
N GLY A 128 -6.57 4.66 -7.36
CA GLY A 128 -7.60 3.79 -7.87
C GLY A 128 -7.22 2.31 -7.79
N VAL A 129 -8.09 1.47 -8.36
CA VAL A 129 -8.03 0.01 -8.24
C VAL A 129 -6.71 -0.62 -8.71
N ASN A 130 -5.97 0.05 -9.60
CA ASN A 130 -4.68 -0.40 -10.13
C ASN A 130 -3.46 0.33 -9.52
N GLY A 131 -3.69 1.24 -8.58
CA GLY A 131 -2.65 1.99 -7.88
C GLY A 131 -2.18 1.29 -6.62
N THR A 132 -2.22 2.04 -5.51
CA THR A 132 -1.63 1.67 -4.22
C THR A 132 -2.35 0.52 -3.52
N LEU A 133 -3.58 0.16 -3.92
CA LEU A 133 -4.29 -1.03 -3.42
C LEU A 133 -3.43 -2.31 -3.51
N SER A 134 -2.60 -2.43 -4.55
CA SER A 134 -1.72 -3.61 -4.69
C SER A 134 -0.61 -3.69 -3.62
N LEU A 135 -0.20 -2.54 -3.07
CA LEU A 135 0.73 -2.48 -1.93
C LEU A 135 0.04 -2.92 -0.64
N LEU A 136 -1.18 -2.41 -0.40
CA LEU A 136 -2.00 -2.81 0.75
C LEU A 136 -2.25 -4.31 0.77
N ALA A 137 -2.63 -4.88 -0.39
CA ALA A 137 -2.85 -6.31 -0.52
C ALA A 137 -1.58 -7.13 -0.20
N ALA A 138 -0.41 -6.68 -0.66
CA ALA A 138 0.84 -7.35 -0.37
C ALA A 138 1.17 -7.33 1.13
N LEU A 139 1.02 -6.17 1.80
CA LEU A 139 1.21 -6.03 3.23
C LEU A 139 0.20 -6.85 4.02
N TYR A 140 -1.06 -6.91 3.58
CA TYR A 140 -2.11 -7.71 4.21
C TYR A 140 -1.77 -9.22 4.14
N PHE A 141 -1.44 -9.74 2.95
CA PHE A 141 -1.08 -11.16 2.78
C PHE A 141 0.15 -11.53 3.60
N TRP A 142 1.12 -10.62 3.69
CA TRP A 142 2.32 -10.84 4.48
C TRP A 142 2.02 -10.80 5.98
N GLY A 143 1.29 -9.79 6.45
CA GLY A 143 0.91 -9.62 7.86
C GLY A 143 0.15 -10.82 8.41
N VAL A 144 -0.87 -11.29 7.67
CA VAL A 144 -1.60 -12.52 8.00
C VAL A 144 -0.66 -13.74 8.11
N ALA A 145 0.40 -13.77 7.32
CA ALA A 145 1.33 -14.89 7.29
C ALA A 145 2.46 -14.81 8.33
N VAL A 146 2.66 -13.66 9.00
CA VAL A 146 3.69 -13.48 10.04
C VAL A 146 3.11 -13.21 11.42
N GLU A 147 1.78 -13.13 11.56
CA GLU A 147 1.11 -12.95 12.86
C GLU A 147 1.62 -13.96 13.89
N GLY A 148 2.16 -13.46 15.00
CA GLY A 148 2.72 -14.28 16.08
C GLY A 148 4.11 -14.87 15.79
N GLN A 149 4.79 -14.45 14.72
CA GLN A 149 6.12 -14.96 14.32
C GLN A 149 7.29 -14.06 14.75
N GLY A 150 7.08 -13.17 15.73
CA GLY A 150 8.14 -12.45 16.44
C GLY A 150 8.99 -11.56 15.53
N GLU A 151 10.19 -12.03 15.16
CA GLU A 151 11.11 -11.26 14.31
C GLU A 151 10.54 -10.97 12.92
N LEU A 152 9.82 -11.92 12.31
CA LEU A 152 9.21 -11.71 10.99
C LEU A 152 8.08 -10.67 11.03
N GLU A 153 7.35 -10.62 12.15
CA GLU A 153 6.31 -9.63 12.41
C GLU A 153 6.92 -8.24 12.58
N THR A 154 8.03 -8.14 13.33
CA THR A 154 8.80 -6.89 13.48
C THR A 154 9.30 -6.35 12.13
N VAL A 155 9.79 -7.24 11.25
CA VAL A 155 10.24 -6.86 9.90
C VAL A 155 9.08 -6.36 9.05
N TRP A 156 7.95 -7.06 9.08
CA TRP A 156 6.74 -6.63 8.38
C TRP A 156 6.24 -5.28 8.90
N GLU A 157 6.17 -5.09 10.22
CA GLU A 157 5.69 -3.85 10.84
C GLU A 157 6.54 -2.64 10.44
N ALA A 158 7.87 -2.79 10.36
CA ALA A 158 8.75 -1.73 9.89
C ALA A 158 8.41 -1.28 8.45
N GLU A 159 8.08 -2.23 7.57
CA GLU A 159 7.68 -1.93 6.18
C GLU A 159 6.27 -1.32 6.11
N VAL A 160 5.36 -1.72 7.00
CA VAL A 160 4.03 -1.11 7.14
C VAL A 160 4.14 0.35 7.55
N ILE A 161 4.99 0.67 8.53
CA ILE A 161 5.24 2.04 8.99
C ILE A 161 5.77 2.91 7.84
N ASP A 162 6.71 2.39 7.05
CA ASP A 162 7.27 3.11 5.91
C ASP A 162 6.21 3.44 4.84
N VAL A 163 5.36 2.45 4.52
CA VAL A 163 4.28 2.61 3.54
C VAL A 163 3.22 3.57 4.06
N ALA A 164 2.85 3.49 5.35
CA ALA A 164 1.92 4.42 5.97
C ALA A 164 2.43 5.86 5.83
N TRP A 165 3.71 6.10 6.12
CA TRP A 165 4.33 7.40 5.98
C TRP A 165 4.27 7.92 4.53
N MET A 166 4.54 7.05 3.55
CA MET A 166 4.47 7.41 2.13
C MET A 166 3.05 7.72 1.65
N LEU A 167 2.08 6.90 2.03
CA LEU A 167 0.68 7.11 1.65
C LEU A 167 0.10 8.35 2.33
N GLU A 168 0.51 8.66 3.56
CA GLU A 168 0.12 9.88 4.26
C GLU A 168 0.57 11.13 3.47
N GLY A 169 1.82 11.13 3.02
CA GLY A 169 2.34 12.22 2.20
C GLY A 169 1.65 12.36 0.86
N MET A 170 1.37 11.23 0.20
CA MET A 170 0.58 11.22 -1.03
C MET A 170 -0.82 11.78 -0.77
N ALA A 171 -1.54 11.26 0.22
CA ALA A 171 -2.89 11.71 0.56
C ALA A 171 -2.93 13.22 0.82
N ALA A 172 -2.01 13.74 1.65
CA ALA A 172 -1.89 15.16 1.93
C ALA A 172 -1.61 15.99 0.65
N TYR A 173 -0.76 15.48 -0.25
CA TYR A 173 -0.53 16.10 -1.55
C TYR A 173 -1.81 16.15 -2.39
N TYR A 174 -2.52 15.04 -2.56
CA TYR A 174 -3.73 15.00 -3.40
C TYR A 174 -4.90 15.79 -2.81
N GLU A 175 -5.09 15.79 -1.49
CA GLU A 175 -6.10 16.63 -0.82
C GLU A 175 -5.90 18.12 -1.11
N ARG A 176 -4.63 18.53 -1.25
CA ARG A 176 -4.26 19.92 -1.56
C ARG A 176 -4.37 20.24 -3.05
N PHE A 177 -3.88 19.37 -3.92
CA PHE A 177 -3.66 19.69 -5.34
C PHE A 177 -4.65 19.03 -6.30
N ASN A 178 -5.39 18.00 -5.88
CA ASN A 178 -6.46 17.39 -6.67
C ASN A 178 -7.83 18.06 -6.44
N ARG A 179 -7.83 19.31 -5.96
CA ARG A 179 -8.97 20.22 -6.10
C ARG A 179 -9.13 20.58 -7.58
N LYS A 180 -9.53 19.63 -8.42
CA LYS A 180 -10.04 19.95 -9.75
C LYS A 180 -11.28 20.82 -9.54
N PHE A 181 -11.09 22.08 -9.95
CA PHE A 181 -12.03 23.13 -10.38
C PHE A 181 -13.50 22.70 -10.50
#